data_AF-A0A174T2C1-F1
#
_entry.id   AF-A0A174T2C1-F1
#
_cell.length_a   1.000
_cell.length_b   1.000
_cell.length_c   1.000
_cell.angle_alpha   90.00
_cell.angle_beta   90.00
_cell.angle_gamma   90.00
#
_symmetry.space_group_name_H-M   'P 1'
#
loop_
_entity.id
_entity.type
_entity.pdbx_description
1 polymer ?
#
loop_
_entity_poly.entity_id
_entity_poly.type
_entity_poly.pdbx_seq_one_letter_code
_entity_poly.pdbx_strand_id
1 'polypeptide(L)'
;MGDTYSYAIVYSIRRDDGSPLVSDETLAAGAERDGLLPLRFRNYGTQVRTSGGGAHGSSWFYDADPADNAIQFVEMMTQDQPLKPGTASVKFQDLSVYTDNDYRTSETLAEGTWRLKFDFAFEDSSISLPAGQSFTLNGMDATLDGVTLSPLSIQVDYTVHQELAWSEDRESGQINAHDREQSYRYFESLPVVITYTDGTTQDLTNAGGGITPGDGESVCQKSRIFDELRPLDEVASVTVGDIVLPVSAG
;
A
#
# COMPACT_ATOMS: atom_id res chain seq x y z
N MET A 1 2.13 4.31 -12.36
CA MET A 1 0.89 5.07 -12.09
C MET A 1 0.89 5.49 -10.63
N GLY A 2 0.07 6.45 -10.24
CA GLY A 2 -0.04 6.85 -8.85
C GLY A 2 -1.22 7.77 -8.60
N ASP A 3 -1.45 8.03 -7.33
CA ASP A 3 -2.42 8.98 -6.82
C ASP A 3 -1.74 9.98 -5.87
N THR A 4 -2.52 10.75 -5.11
CA THR A 4 -1.98 11.74 -4.16
C THR A 4 -0.94 11.14 -3.19
N TYR A 5 -1.13 9.91 -2.71
CA TYR A 5 -0.32 9.32 -1.61
C TYR A 5 0.41 8.03 -1.99
N SER A 6 -0.08 7.32 -3.01
CA SER A 6 0.36 5.98 -3.37
C SER A 6 0.83 5.91 -4.82
N TYR A 7 1.77 5.00 -5.10
CA TYR A 7 2.21 4.72 -6.46
C TYR A 7 2.45 3.22 -6.67
N ALA A 8 2.31 2.81 -7.93
CA ALA A 8 2.72 1.50 -8.42
C ALA A 8 3.70 1.67 -9.59
N ILE A 9 4.85 0.99 -9.50
CA ILE A 9 5.85 0.86 -10.56
C ILE A 9 5.96 -0.62 -10.93
N VAL A 10 5.83 -0.90 -12.22
CA VAL A 10 6.02 -2.25 -12.78
C VAL A 10 7.26 -2.22 -13.67
N TYR A 11 8.23 -3.07 -13.35
CA TYR A 11 9.44 -3.27 -14.13
C TYR A 11 9.29 -4.57 -14.92
N SER A 12 9.60 -4.56 -16.22
CA SER A 12 9.78 -5.79 -17.00
C SER A 12 11.24 -6.22 -17.01
N ILE A 13 11.49 -7.49 -16.75
CA ILE A 13 12.82 -8.09 -16.67
C ILE A 13 12.86 -9.24 -17.66
N ARG A 14 13.76 -9.16 -18.63
CA ARG A 14 13.98 -10.19 -19.64
C ARG A 14 15.45 -10.32 -19.97
N ARG A 15 15.82 -11.45 -20.55
CA ARG A 15 17.15 -11.66 -21.12
C ARG A 15 17.19 -11.14 -22.56
N ASP A 16 18.28 -10.48 -22.92
CA ASP A 16 18.49 -9.98 -24.28
C ASP A 16 18.62 -11.11 -25.31
N ASP A 17 19.07 -12.29 -24.87
CA ASP A 17 19.22 -13.48 -25.72
C ASP A 17 17.90 -14.23 -25.99
N GLY A 18 16.78 -13.75 -25.43
CA GLY A 18 15.47 -14.35 -25.64
C GLY A 18 15.19 -15.60 -24.79
N SER A 19 16.17 -16.11 -24.05
CA SER A 19 15.97 -17.31 -23.21
C SER A 19 15.15 -17.01 -21.95
N PRO A 20 14.45 -18.01 -21.38
CA PRO A 20 13.73 -17.85 -20.13
C PRO A 20 14.66 -17.43 -18.98
N LEU A 21 14.16 -16.53 -18.13
CA LEU A 21 14.92 -16.07 -16.96
C LEU A 21 14.87 -17.07 -15.79
N VAL A 22 13.80 -17.86 -15.72
CA VAL A 22 13.52 -18.87 -14.70
C VAL A 22 13.19 -20.20 -15.35
N SER A 23 13.22 -21.29 -14.57
CA SER A 23 12.85 -22.63 -15.06
C SER A 23 11.34 -22.77 -15.29
N ASP A 24 10.94 -23.69 -16.17
CA ASP A 24 9.53 -24.06 -16.38
C ASP A 24 8.85 -24.51 -15.08
N GLU A 25 9.58 -25.16 -14.18
CA GLU A 25 9.09 -25.53 -12.84
C GLU A 25 8.75 -24.30 -11.99
N THR A 26 9.60 -23.27 -12.04
CA THR A 26 9.34 -22.01 -11.33
C THR A 26 8.11 -21.30 -11.89
N LEU A 27 7.96 -21.28 -13.22
CA LEU A 27 6.78 -20.70 -13.88
C LEU A 27 5.51 -21.47 -13.55
N ALA A 28 5.56 -22.81 -13.58
CA ALA A 28 4.42 -23.65 -13.22
C ALA A 28 3.99 -23.45 -11.75
N ALA A 29 4.95 -23.39 -10.83
CA ALA A 29 4.68 -23.09 -9.42
C ALA A 29 4.09 -21.69 -9.23
N GLY A 30 4.49 -20.73 -10.05
CA GLY A 30 3.90 -19.39 -10.09
C GLY A 30 2.46 -19.41 -10.60
N ALA A 31 2.18 -20.14 -11.68
CA ALA A 31 0.83 -20.27 -12.23
C ALA A 31 -0.18 -20.85 -11.23
N GLU A 32 0.25 -21.75 -10.33
CA GLU A 32 -0.57 -22.26 -9.22
C GLU A 32 -0.83 -21.22 -8.11
N ARG A 33 -0.12 -20.09 -8.13
CA ARG A 33 -0.17 -18.99 -7.16
C ARG A 33 -0.51 -17.66 -7.83
N ASP A 34 -1.41 -17.70 -8.81
CA ASP A 34 -1.83 -16.52 -9.58
C ASP A 34 -0.60 -15.76 -10.10
N GLY A 35 0.30 -16.48 -10.77
CA GLY A 35 1.55 -16.00 -11.39
C GLY A 35 2.64 -15.49 -10.44
N LEU A 36 2.47 -15.55 -9.12
CA LEU A 36 3.48 -15.06 -8.16
C LEU A 36 4.75 -15.92 -8.19
N LEU A 37 5.90 -15.28 -8.42
CA LEU A 37 7.18 -15.96 -8.53
C LEU A 37 8.00 -15.85 -7.23
N PRO A 38 8.66 -16.93 -6.78
CA PRO A 38 9.49 -16.96 -5.57
C PRO A 38 10.87 -16.35 -5.85
N LEU A 39 10.90 -15.12 -6.35
CA LEU A 39 12.12 -14.40 -6.72
C LEU A 39 12.41 -13.27 -5.74
N ARG A 40 13.68 -12.85 -5.71
CA ARG A 40 14.12 -11.68 -4.98
C ARG A 40 15.30 -11.00 -5.65
N PHE A 41 15.39 -9.70 -5.43
CA PHE A 41 16.69 -9.04 -5.48
C PHE A 41 17.43 -9.27 -4.15
N ARG A 42 18.74 -9.47 -4.22
CA ARG A 42 19.58 -9.52 -3.01
C ARG A 42 19.55 -8.18 -2.27
N ASN A 43 19.55 -7.09 -3.03
CA ASN A 43 19.36 -5.74 -2.53
C ASN A 43 18.59 -4.93 -3.59
N TYR A 44 17.53 -4.25 -3.19
CA TYR A 44 16.79 -3.34 -4.05
C TYR A 44 16.35 -2.10 -3.30
N GLY A 45 16.08 -1.03 -4.04
CA GLY A 45 15.40 0.13 -3.51
C GLY A 45 15.09 1.17 -4.58
N THR A 46 13.94 1.78 -4.43
CA THR A 46 13.50 2.94 -5.20
C THR A 46 13.53 4.16 -4.32
N GLN A 47 14.20 5.21 -4.79
CA GLN A 47 14.21 6.52 -4.16
C GLN A 47 13.33 7.46 -4.99
N VAL A 48 12.25 7.93 -4.39
CA VAL A 48 11.40 9.00 -4.93
C VAL A 48 11.49 10.21 -4.01
N ARG A 49 11.13 11.38 -4.52
CA ARG A 49 11.06 12.59 -3.70
C ARG A 49 9.81 12.53 -2.82
N THR A 50 9.99 12.45 -1.51
CA THR A 50 8.89 12.49 -0.54
C THR A 50 8.85 13.85 0.17
N SER A 51 7.73 14.15 0.81
CA SER A 51 7.54 15.35 1.61
C SER A 51 8.00 15.19 3.08
N GLY A 52 8.61 14.04 3.42
CA GLY A 52 8.79 13.58 4.79
C GLY A 52 7.67 12.62 5.22
N GLY A 53 7.76 12.07 6.42
CA GLY A 53 6.81 11.08 6.95
C GLY A 53 7.26 9.63 6.76
N GLY A 54 6.43 8.70 7.24
CA GLY A 54 6.58 7.27 7.02
C GLY A 54 6.15 6.85 5.61
N ALA A 55 6.55 5.64 5.26
CA ALA A 55 6.16 4.98 4.03
C ALA A 55 5.96 3.49 4.31
N HIS A 56 4.99 2.89 3.66
CA HIS A 56 4.75 1.46 3.72
C HIS A 56 4.28 0.94 2.37
N GLY A 57 4.47 -0.34 2.11
CA GLY A 57 4.18 -0.92 0.81
C GLY A 57 4.65 -2.35 0.70
N SER A 58 4.57 -2.88 -0.52
CA SER A 58 4.93 -4.23 -0.86
C SER A 58 5.61 -4.28 -2.23
N SER A 59 6.38 -5.34 -2.46
CA SER A 59 6.89 -5.65 -3.78
C SER A 59 6.94 -7.16 -3.98
N TRP A 60 6.77 -7.59 -5.21
CA TRP A 60 6.77 -9.01 -5.56
C TRP A 60 7.13 -9.20 -7.04
N PHE A 61 7.47 -10.43 -7.38
CA PHE A 61 7.64 -10.84 -8.76
C PHE A 61 6.41 -11.60 -9.23
N TYR A 62 6.06 -11.37 -10.48
CA TYR A 62 4.89 -11.96 -11.13
C TYR A 62 5.21 -12.23 -12.59
N ASP A 63 4.56 -13.22 -13.18
CA ASP A 63 4.58 -13.44 -14.64
C ASP A 63 3.18 -13.18 -15.21
N ALA A 64 3.04 -12.06 -15.91
CA ALA A 64 1.77 -11.64 -16.52
C ALA A 64 1.43 -12.41 -17.79
N ASP A 65 2.43 -12.86 -18.53
CA ASP A 65 2.25 -13.62 -19.76
C ASP A 65 3.33 -14.70 -19.86
N PRO A 66 3.05 -15.92 -19.35
CA PRO A 66 3.99 -17.03 -19.40
C PRO A 66 4.37 -17.48 -20.82
N ALA A 67 3.73 -16.95 -21.87
CA ALA A 67 4.12 -17.21 -23.25
C ALA A 67 5.24 -16.31 -23.75
N ASP A 68 5.56 -15.22 -23.03
CA ASP A 68 6.68 -14.34 -23.35
C ASP A 68 7.96 -14.72 -22.56
N ASN A 69 9.02 -13.93 -22.71
CA ASN A 69 10.30 -14.18 -22.04
C ASN A 69 10.60 -13.16 -20.92
N ALA A 70 9.58 -12.47 -20.42
CA ALA A 70 9.68 -11.34 -19.51
C ALA A 70 8.82 -11.56 -18.27
N ILE A 71 9.47 -11.52 -17.11
CA ILE A 71 8.75 -11.45 -15.83
C ILE A 71 8.63 -9.99 -15.39
N GLN A 72 7.74 -9.74 -14.44
CA GLN A 72 7.53 -8.44 -13.84
C GLN A 72 8.01 -8.39 -12.40
N PHE A 73 8.54 -7.24 -12.00
CA PHE A 73 8.71 -6.86 -10.61
C PHE A 73 7.78 -5.68 -10.34
N VAL A 74 6.86 -5.86 -9.40
CA VAL A 74 5.89 -4.84 -9.01
C VAL A 74 6.33 -4.24 -7.68
N GLU A 75 6.36 -2.91 -7.60
CA GLU A 75 6.57 -2.17 -6.36
C GLU A 75 5.39 -1.23 -6.14
N MET A 76 4.78 -1.33 -4.97
CA MET A 76 3.64 -0.53 -4.54
C MET A 76 3.97 0.12 -3.21
N MET A 77 3.78 1.43 -3.11
CA MET A 77 4.13 2.20 -1.91
C MET A 77 3.10 3.28 -1.64
N THR A 78 2.81 3.51 -0.37
CA THR A 78 2.00 4.61 0.18
C THR A 78 2.88 5.45 1.09
N GLN A 79 2.71 6.77 1.03
CA GLN A 79 3.39 7.74 1.88
C GLN A 79 2.39 8.40 2.81
N ASP A 80 2.84 8.79 4.01
CA ASP A 80 2.00 9.55 4.94
C ASP A 80 1.68 10.96 4.43
N GLN A 81 2.47 11.46 3.47
CA GLN A 81 2.38 12.81 2.93
C GLN A 81 2.24 12.78 1.41
N PRO A 82 1.59 13.79 0.79
CA PRO A 82 1.40 13.82 -0.66
C PRO A 82 2.70 13.66 -1.45
N LEU A 83 2.64 12.80 -2.45
CA LEU A 83 3.70 12.53 -3.42
C LEU A 83 4.00 13.78 -4.24
N LYS A 84 5.27 13.96 -4.59
CA LYS A 84 5.74 15.10 -5.36
C LYS A 84 6.31 14.65 -6.71
N PRO A 85 5.97 15.34 -7.80
CA PRO A 85 6.67 15.14 -9.06
C PRO A 85 8.18 15.30 -8.89
N GLY A 86 8.95 14.48 -9.60
CA GLY A 86 10.40 14.49 -9.53
C GLY A 86 11.04 13.38 -10.35
N THR A 87 12.06 12.75 -9.79
CA THR A 87 12.79 11.66 -10.44
C THR A 87 12.80 10.45 -9.52
N ALA A 88 12.43 9.29 -10.04
CA ALA A 88 12.66 8.02 -9.36
C ALA A 88 14.08 7.54 -9.69
N SER A 89 14.84 7.17 -8.66
CA SER A 89 16.15 6.52 -8.81
C SER A 89 16.10 5.13 -8.23
N VAL A 90 16.31 4.13 -9.07
CA VAL A 90 16.13 2.72 -8.72
C VAL A 90 17.48 2.03 -8.76
N LYS A 91 17.72 1.14 -7.79
CA LYS A 91 18.86 0.22 -7.80
C LYS A 91 18.35 -1.19 -7.54
N PHE A 92 18.75 -2.12 -8.40
CA PHE A 92 18.60 -3.55 -8.20
C PHE A 92 19.97 -4.20 -8.18
N GLN A 93 20.16 -5.20 -7.32
CA GLN A 93 21.38 -5.98 -7.21
C GLN A 93 21.06 -7.45 -7.03
N ASP A 94 21.67 -8.26 -7.90
CA ASP A 94 21.58 -9.72 -8.01
C ASP A 94 20.15 -10.26 -7.97
N LEU A 95 19.72 -10.91 -9.04
CA LEU A 95 18.43 -11.60 -9.07
C LEU A 95 18.61 -13.05 -8.64
N SER A 96 17.79 -13.51 -7.71
CA SER A 96 17.82 -14.88 -7.18
C SER A 96 16.42 -15.49 -7.13
N VAL A 97 16.36 -16.81 -7.17
CA VAL A 97 15.16 -17.62 -6.93
C VAL A 97 15.30 -18.33 -5.59
N TYR A 98 14.23 -18.38 -4.82
CA TYR A 98 14.17 -19.21 -3.63
C TYR A 98 14.00 -20.67 -4.01
N THR A 99 14.86 -21.52 -3.47
CA THR A 99 14.89 -22.97 -3.74
C THR A 99 14.12 -23.79 -2.70
N ASP A 100 13.54 -23.11 -1.72
CA ASP A 100 12.68 -23.69 -0.70
C ASP A 100 11.42 -22.84 -0.48
N ASN A 101 10.40 -23.44 0.12
CA ASN A 101 9.15 -22.74 0.46
C ASN A 101 9.25 -21.87 1.72
N ASP A 102 10.36 -21.98 2.47
CA ASP A 102 10.58 -21.26 3.72
C ASP A 102 11.36 -19.94 3.49
N TYR A 103 11.69 -19.62 2.23
CA TYR A 103 12.43 -18.45 1.80
C TYR A 103 13.79 -18.29 2.50
N ARG A 104 14.46 -19.41 2.81
CA ARG A 104 15.76 -19.43 3.52
C ARG A 104 16.94 -19.65 2.60
N THR A 105 16.75 -20.44 1.56
CA THR A 105 17.79 -20.76 0.58
C THR A 105 17.43 -20.19 -0.79
N SER A 106 18.43 -19.67 -1.50
CA SER A 106 18.23 -19.09 -2.81
C SER A 106 19.43 -19.34 -3.73
N GLU A 107 19.15 -19.53 -5.01
CA GLU A 107 20.13 -19.62 -6.09
C GLU A 107 20.15 -18.32 -6.88
N THR A 108 21.34 -17.88 -7.30
CA THR A 108 21.48 -16.65 -8.11
C THR A 108 21.24 -16.95 -9.58
N LEU A 109 20.25 -16.28 -10.17
CA LEU A 109 19.91 -16.37 -11.59
C LEU A 109 20.74 -15.42 -12.45
N ALA A 110 20.95 -14.20 -11.94
CA ALA A 110 21.73 -13.18 -12.62
C ALA A 110 22.50 -12.31 -11.61
N GLU A 111 23.82 -12.32 -11.70
CA GLU A 111 24.69 -11.40 -10.95
C GLU A 111 24.74 -10.05 -11.66
N GLY A 112 24.67 -8.96 -10.89
CA GLY A 112 24.77 -7.64 -11.48
C GLY A 112 24.23 -6.51 -10.62
N THR A 113 24.39 -5.30 -11.12
CA THR A 113 23.73 -4.12 -10.55
C THR A 113 23.11 -3.29 -11.65
N TRP A 114 21.79 -3.15 -11.59
CA TRP A 114 21.01 -2.33 -12.51
C TRP A 114 20.62 -1.04 -11.82
N ARG A 115 20.74 0.08 -12.54
CA ARG A 115 20.34 1.40 -12.07
C ARG A 115 19.47 2.06 -13.11
N LEU A 116 18.29 2.49 -12.69
CA LEU A 116 17.34 3.19 -13.54
C LEU A 116 17.08 4.58 -12.96
N LYS A 117 16.85 5.53 -13.87
CA LYS A 117 16.33 6.85 -13.54
C LYS A 117 15.26 7.21 -14.54
N PHE A 118 14.11 7.64 -14.04
CA PHE A 118 13.00 8.08 -14.87
C PHE A 118 12.20 9.17 -14.17
N ASP A 119 11.44 9.92 -14.96
CA ASP A 119 10.57 10.97 -14.45
C ASP A 119 9.47 10.34 -13.59
N PHE A 120 9.44 10.70 -12.32
CA PHE A 120 8.39 10.35 -11.39
C PHE A 120 7.34 11.45 -11.43
N ALA A 121 6.59 11.47 -12.52
CA ALA A 121 5.50 12.40 -12.75
C ALA A 121 4.37 11.61 -13.42
N PHE A 122 3.23 11.54 -12.74
CA PHE A 122 2.02 10.88 -13.23
C PHE A 122 0.83 11.81 -12.98
N GLU A 123 -0.22 11.60 -13.74
CA GLU A 123 -1.52 12.21 -13.44
C GLU A 123 -2.08 11.57 -12.17
N ASP A 124 -2.51 12.41 -11.23
CA ASP A 124 -3.12 11.95 -9.99
C ASP A 124 -4.49 11.32 -10.29
N SER A 125 -4.60 10.02 -10.05
CA SER A 125 -5.84 9.27 -10.30
C SER A 125 -6.84 9.32 -9.13
N SER A 126 -6.58 10.10 -8.09
CA SER A 126 -7.49 10.18 -6.94
C SER A 126 -8.61 11.20 -7.10
N ILE A 127 -9.69 10.95 -6.37
CA ILE A 127 -10.78 11.87 -6.09
C ILE A 127 -10.86 12.10 -4.57
N SER A 128 -11.34 13.28 -4.18
CA SER A 128 -11.69 13.57 -2.79
C SER A 128 -13.20 13.42 -2.60
N LEU A 129 -13.59 12.63 -1.59
CA LEU A 129 -15.00 12.50 -1.20
C LEU A 129 -15.37 13.57 -0.17
N PRO A 130 -16.68 13.89 0.00
CA PRO A 130 -17.12 14.89 0.97
C PRO A 130 -16.69 14.53 2.40
N ALA A 131 -16.14 15.51 3.12
CA ALA A 131 -15.69 15.39 4.49
C ALA A 131 -16.24 16.53 5.39
N GLY A 132 -15.89 16.51 6.67
CA GLY A 132 -16.30 17.47 7.70
C GLY A 132 -17.47 17.00 8.59
N GLN A 133 -17.99 15.79 8.37
CA GLN A 133 -19.05 15.22 9.18
C GLN A 133 -18.51 14.76 10.54
N SER A 134 -19.26 15.02 11.59
CA SER A 134 -18.98 14.47 12.92
C SER A 134 -19.53 13.05 13.05
N PHE A 135 -18.81 12.20 13.78
CA PHE A 135 -19.22 10.84 14.12
C PHE A 135 -18.70 10.46 15.51
N THR A 136 -19.08 9.29 16.00
CA THR A 136 -18.61 8.76 17.29
C THR A 136 -17.77 7.51 17.09
N LEU A 137 -16.56 7.49 17.65
CA LEU A 137 -15.67 6.32 17.69
C LEU A 137 -15.47 5.86 19.13
N ASN A 138 -16.01 4.69 19.49
CA ASN A 138 -15.93 4.16 20.87
C ASN A 138 -16.37 5.17 21.95
N GLY A 139 -17.43 5.92 21.67
CA GLY A 139 -17.95 6.96 22.58
C GLY A 139 -17.15 8.27 22.58
N MET A 140 -16.18 8.43 21.69
CA MET A 140 -15.41 9.67 21.51
C MET A 140 -15.94 10.44 20.31
N ASP A 141 -16.10 11.75 20.46
CA ASP A 141 -16.44 12.62 19.34
C ASP A 141 -15.25 12.70 18.37
N ALA A 142 -15.54 12.55 17.08
CA ALA A 142 -14.56 12.64 16.02
C ALA A 142 -15.13 13.39 14.81
N THR A 143 -14.25 13.94 13.98
CA THR A 143 -14.58 14.56 12.70
C THR A 143 -13.86 13.82 11.59
N LEU A 144 -14.58 13.49 10.52
CA LEU A 144 -13.98 12.96 9.30
C LEU A 144 -13.36 14.13 8.53
N ASP A 145 -12.04 14.17 8.40
CA ASP A 145 -11.31 15.30 7.82
C ASP A 145 -11.16 15.16 6.30
N GLY A 146 -11.02 13.93 5.81
CA GLY A 146 -10.84 13.67 4.39
C GLY A 146 -10.96 12.19 4.03
N VAL A 147 -11.46 11.92 2.83
CA VAL A 147 -11.33 10.61 2.19
C VAL A 147 -10.81 10.81 0.77
N THR A 148 -9.61 10.29 0.51
CA THR A 148 -8.99 10.29 -0.82
C THR A 148 -9.06 8.87 -1.36
N LEU A 149 -9.67 8.71 -2.54
CA LEU A 149 -9.89 7.41 -3.16
C LEU A 149 -9.34 7.43 -4.59
N SER A 150 -8.63 6.37 -4.98
CA SER A 150 -8.16 6.16 -6.35
C SER A 150 -8.36 4.70 -6.75
N PRO A 151 -8.08 4.32 -8.01
CA PRO A 151 -8.03 2.92 -8.38
C PRO A 151 -6.95 2.10 -7.69
N LEU A 152 -5.94 2.76 -7.11
CA LEU A 152 -4.84 2.11 -6.41
C LEU A 152 -5.08 1.98 -4.91
N SER A 153 -5.69 2.98 -4.28
CA SER A 153 -5.65 3.11 -2.84
C SER A 153 -6.81 3.91 -2.26
N ILE A 154 -6.93 3.84 -0.94
CA ILE A 154 -7.74 4.75 -0.14
C ILE A 154 -6.92 5.30 1.02
N GLN A 155 -7.14 6.57 1.33
CA GLN A 155 -6.73 7.21 2.57
C GLN A 155 -7.95 7.87 3.24
N VAL A 156 -8.08 7.66 4.55
CA VAL A 156 -9.12 8.20 5.42
C VAL A 156 -8.42 8.97 6.56
N ASP A 157 -8.64 10.27 6.59
CA ASP A 157 -8.11 11.18 7.60
C ASP A 157 -9.26 11.61 8.52
N TYR A 158 -9.05 11.54 9.84
CA TYR A 158 -10.03 11.94 10.83
C TYR A 158 -9.36 12.38 12.13
N THR A 159 -10.04 13.25 12.86
CA THR A 159 -9.57 13.78 14.14
C THR A 159 -10.48 13.32 15.25
N VAL A 160 -9.92 12.68 16.26
CA VAL A 160 -10.62 12.40 17.52
C VAL A 160 -10.40 13.57 18.46
N HIS A 161 -11.48 14.16 18.99
CA HIS A 161 -11.46 15.34 19.86
C HIS A 161 -11.08 15.00 21.32
N GLN A 162 -10.14 14.07 21.48
CA GLN A 162 -9.51 13.66 22.73
C GLN A 162 -8.04 13.40 22.43
N GLU A 163 -7.14 13.96 23.23
CA GLU A 163 -5.70 13.69 23.08
C GLU A 163 -5.36 12.31 23.65
N LEU A 164 -4.81 11.45 22.80
CA LEU A 164 -4.25 10.18 23.21
C LEU A 164 -2.94 10.39 23.96
N ALA A 165 -2.83 9.81 25.15
CA ALA A 165 -1.60 9.74 25.91
C ALA A 165 -0.96 8.35 25.73
N TRP A 166 0.20 8.29 25.06
CA TRP A 166 1.00 7.06 25.02
C TRP A 166 1.68 6.83 26.39
N SER A 167 1.90 5.57 26.73
CA SER A 167 2.69 5.24 27.91
C SER A 167 4.15 5.72 27.79
N GLU A 168 4.72 6.20 28.90
CA GLU A 168 6.14 6.63 28.97
C GLU A 168 7.10 5.43 29.05
N ASP A 169 6.66 4.31 29.63
CA ASP A 169 7.46 3.10 29.84
C ASP A 169 7.45 2.17 28.62
N ARG A 170 8.32 2.47 27.65
CA ARG A 170 8.64 1.58 26.52
C ARG A 170 9.89 0.74 26.82
N GLU A 171 9.89 0.00 27.94
CA GLU A 171 11.05 -0.80 28.36
C GLU A 171 11.33 -2.03 27.47
N SER A 172 10.48 -2.32 26.48
CA SER A 172 10.74 -3.35 25.46
C SER A 172 10.25 -2.88 24.10
N GLY A 173 10.83 -3.41 23.01
CA GLY A 173 10.33 -3.19 21.65
C GLY A 173 8.94 -3.79 21.37
N GLN A 174 8.18 -4.17 22.41
CA GLN A 174 6.81 -4.64 22.34
C GLN A 174 5.86 -3.56 22.86
N ILE A 175 4.75 -3.38 22.17
CA ILE A 175 3.66 -2.51 22.63
C ILE A 175 3.05 -3.10 23.91
N ASN A 176 2.91 -2.28 24.95
CA ASN A 176 2.27 -2.73 26.18
C ASN A 176 0.74 -2.77 26.04
N ALA A 177 0.06 -3.36 27.04
CA ALA A 177 -1.39 -3.56 26.99
C ALA A 177 -2.17 -2.25 26.89
N HIS A 178 -1.71 -1.18 27.55
CA HIS A 178 -2.34 0.13 27.49
C HIS A 178 -2.26 0.71 26.08
N ASP A 179 -1.06 0.77 25.48
CA ASP A 179 -0.86 1.34 24.15
C ASP A 179 -1.55 0.49 23.06
N ARG A 180 -1.66 -0.82 23.26
CA ARG A 180 -2.47 -1.72 22.42
C ARG A 180 -3.95 -1.34 22.47
N GLU A 181 -4.49 -1.12 23.67
CA GLU A 181 -5.88 -0.70 23.86
C GLU A 181 -6.14 0.69 23.26
N GLN A 182 -5.24 1.65 23.45
CA GLN A 182 -5.36 2.98 22.85
C GLN A 182 -5.32 2.91 21.32
N SER A 183 -4.40 2.12 20.74
CA SER A 183 -4.34 1.90 19.29
C SER A 183 -5.66 1.33 18.76
N TYR A 184 -6.24 0.35 19.46
CA TYR A 184 -7.54 -0.18 19.09
C TYR A 184 -8.64 0.89 19.16
N ARG A 185 -8.72 1.60 20.29
CA ARG A 185 -9.79 2.56 20.59
C ARG A 185 -9.81 3.77 19.65
N TYR A 186 -8.64 4.28 19.25
CA TYR A 186 -8.52 5.46 18.40
C TYR A 186 -8.38 5.12 16.91
N PHE A 187 -7.97 3.90 16.56
CA PHE A 187 -7.54 3.58 15.19
C PHE A 187 -8.05 2.24 14.63
N GLU A 188 -7.67 1.11 15.22
CA GLU A 188 -7.94 -0.20 14.60
C GLU A 188 -9.43 -0.52 14.55
N SER A 189 -10.20 -0.01 15.50
CA SER A 189 -11.64 -0.26 15.59
C SER A 189 -12.50 0.55 14.62
N LEU A 190 -11.97 1.59 13.96
CA LEU A 190 -12.74 2.39 13.00
C LEU A 190 -13.07 1.55 11.76
N PRO A 191 -14.36 1.25 11.49
CA PRO A 191 -14.75 0.54 10.30
C PRO A 191 -14.54 1.41 9.06
N VAL A 192 -13.92 0.83 8.02
CA VAL A 192 -13.81 1.43 6.70
C VAL A 192 -14.22 0.37 5.70
N VAL A 193 -15.27 0.61 4.93
CA VAL A 193 -15.83 -0.37 3.98
C VAL A 193 -16.08 0.28 2.64
N ILE A 194 -15.59 -0.35 1.57
CA ILE A 194 -15.96 0.01 0.21
C ILE A 194 -17.12 -0.87 -0.22
N THR A 195 -18.16 -0.26 -0.80
CA THR A 195 -19.26 -0.96 -1.46
C THR A 195 -19.15 -0.74 -2.96
N TYR A 196 -19.12 -1.83 -3.72
CA TYR A 196 -19.04 -1.79 -5.17
C TYR A 196 -20.42 -1.75 -5.81
N THR A 197 -20.48 -1.35 -7.09
CA THR A 197 -21.71 -1.24 -7.88
C THR A 197 -22.40 -2.58 -8.11
N ASP A 198 -21.67 -3.70 -8.03
CA ASP A 198 -22.21 -5.06 -8.10
C ASP A 198 -22.81 -5.55 -6.77
N GLY A 199 -22.72 -4.73 -5.71
CA GLY A 199 -23.23 -5.02 -4.37
C GLY A 199 -22.26 -5.78 -3.47
N THR A 200 -21.07 -6.16 -3.96
CA THR A 200 -20.01 -6.71 -3.11
C THR A 200 -19.36 -5.64 -2.25
N THR A 201 -18.63 -6.06 -1.20
CA THR A 201 -17.97 -5.13 -0.27
C THR A 201 -16.54 -5.56 0.01
N GLN A 202 -15.65 -4.58 0.17
CA GLN A 202 -14.30 -4.78 0.69
C GLN A 202 -14.20 -4.12 2.06
N ASP A 203 -13.91 -4.93 3.09
CA ASP A 203 -13.68 -4.46 4.46
C ASP A 203 -12.20 -4.09 4.63
N LEU A 204 -11.97 -2.82 4.98
CA LEU A 204 -10.66 -2.20 5.17
C LEU A 204 -10.46 -1.74 6.61
N THR A 205 -11.23 -2.29 7.56
CA THR A 205 -11.08 -2.01 9.00
C THR A 205 -9.68 -2.38 9.50
N ASN A 206 -8.99 -3.33 8.87
CA ASN A 206 -7.62 -3.71 9.21
C ASN A 206 -6.54 -2.87 8.48
N ALA A 207 -6.92 -1.80 7.77
CA ALA A 207 -5.99 -0.93 7.07
C ALA A 207 -4.97 -0.31 8.03
N GLY A 208 -3.74 -0.14 7.52
CA GLY A 208 -2.63 0.43 8.27
C GLY A 208 -2.72 1.95 8.36
N GLY A 209 -1.81 2.57 9.12
CA GLY A 209 -1.82 4.02 9.32
C GLY A 209 -1.20 4.43 10.63
N GLY A 210 -1.56 5.62 11.12
CA GLY A 210 -0.97 6.21 12.30
C GLY A 210 -1.90 7.15 13.06
N ILE A 211 -1.48 7.45 14.30
CA ILE A 211 -2.12 8.40 15.21
C ILE A 211 -1.05 9.41 15.62
N THR A 212 -1.34 10.68 15.47
CA THR A 212 -0.51 11.80 15.91
C THR A 212 -1.28 12.61 16.95
N PRO A 213 -1.05 12.36 18.26
CA PRO A 213 -1.62 13.17 19.32
C PRO A 213 -0.97 14.56 19.36
N GLY A 214 -1.78 15.58 19.68
CA GLY A 214 -1.29 16.94 19.90
C GLY A 214 -2.42 17.96 20.04
N ASP A 215 -2.11 19.09 20.67
CA ASP A 215 -3.02 20.23 20.81
C ASP A 215 -4.41 19.89 21.40
N GLY A 216 -4.50 18.89 22.29
CA GLY A 216 -5.77 18.46 22.90
C GLY A 216 -6.57 17.44 22.08
N GLU A 217 -6.08 17.02 20.91
CA GLU A 217 -6.75 16.13 19.98
C GLU A 217 -5.82 15.01 19.48
N SER A 218 -6.33 14.12 18.65
CA SER A 218 -5.55 13.09 17.98
C SER A 218 -5.93 12.97 16.52
N VAL A 219 -4.99 13.34 15.66
CA VAL A 219 -5.12 13.23 14.21
C VAL A 219 -4.76 11.81 13.81
N CYS A 220 -5.68 11.14 13.12
CA CYS A 220 -5.55 9.76 12.70
C CYS A 220 -5.61 9.68 11.17
N GLN A 221 -4.77 8.84 10.59
CA GLN A 221 -4.75 8.58 9.16
C GLN A 221 -4.73 7.08 8.93
N LYS A 222 -5.71 6.56 8.21
CA LYS A 222 -5.86 5.15 7.85
C LYS A 222 -5.76 5.00 6.34
N SER A 223 -4.93 4.08 5.85
CA SER A 223 -4.70 3.92 4.41
C SER A 223 -4.47 2.47 4.00
N ARG A 224 -4.84 2.17 2.77
CA ARG A 224 -4.63 0.86 2.16
C ARG A 224 -4.40 1.01 0.67
N ILE A 225 -3.32 0.42 0.19
CA ILE A 225 -3.16 0.10 -1.23
C ILE A 225 -3.88 -1.22 -1.52
N PHE A 226 -4.66 -1.24 -2.60
CA PHE A 226 -5.44 -2.42 -2.98
C PHE A 226 -4.54 -3.48 -3.61
N ASP A 227 -4.91 -4.74 -3.41
CA ASP A 227 -4.18 -5.87 -3.97
C ASP A 227 -4.40 -5.99 -5.49
N GLU A 228 -5.51 -5.41 -5.98
CA GLU A 228 -5.88 -5.28 -7.38
C GLU A 228 -6.39 -3.86 -7.65
N LEU A 229 -6.22 -3.36 -8.88
CA LEU A 229 -6.79 -2.07 -9.27
C LEU A 229 -8.32 -2.12 -9.18
N ARG A 230 -8.92 -1.09 -8.58
CA ARG A 230 -10.37 -0.93 -8.42
C ARG A 230 -10.86 0.30 -9.15
N PRO A 231 -11.29 0.20 -10.42
CA PRO A 231 -11.83 1.32 -11.16
C PRO A 231 -12.89 2.09 -10.37
N LEU A 232 -12.85 3.43 -10.43
CA LEU A 232 -13.75 4.27 -9.63
C LEU A 232 -15.21 4.14 -10.04
N ASP A 233 -15.48 3.77 -11.29
CA ASP A 233 -16.83 3.49 -11.81
C ASP A 233 -17.42 2.17 -11.30
N GLU A 234 -16.60 1.29 -10.71
CA GLU A 234 -17.04 0.10 -9.99
C GLU A 234 -17.34 0.37 -8.51
N VAL A 235 -16.99 1.56 -7.98
CA VAL A 235 -17.22 1.91 -6.57
C VAL A 235 -18.52 2.68 -6.43
N ALA A 236 -19.44 2.17 -5.61
CA ALA A 236 -20.71 2.83 -5.32
C ALA A 236 -20.59 3.80 -4.13
N SER A 237 -19.91 3.39 -3.06
CA SER A 237 -19.73 4.23 -1.86
C SER A 237 -18.58 3.77 -0.98
N VAL A 238 -18.08 4.70 -0.16
CA VAL A 238 -17.18 4.43 0.97
C VAL A 238 -17.94 4.69 2.26
N THR A 239 -17.93 3.74 3.19
CA THR A 239 -18.46 3.90 4.54
C THR A 239 -17.31 4.06 5.53
N VAL A 240 -17.33 5.11 6.34
CA VAL A 240 -16.38 5.33 7.44
C VAL A 240 -17.17 5.48 8.74
N GLY A 241 -17.02 4.53 9.66
CA GLY A 241 -17.88 4.46 10.84
C GLY A 241 -19.36 4.29 10.42
N ASP A 242 -20.18 5.30 10.73
CA ASP A 242 -21.59 5.41 10.35
C ASP A 242 -21.84 6.39 9.18
N ILE A 243 -20.79 7.00 8.63
CA ILE A 243 -20.88 7.95 7.52
C ILE A 243 -20.79 7.18 6.20
N VAL A 244 -21.79 7.35 5.33
CA VAL A 244 -21.78 6.78 3.97
C VAL A 244 -21.53 7.89 2.95
N LEU A 245 -20.44 7.75 2.19
CA LEU A 245 -20.01 8.69 1.15
C LEU A 245 -20.27 8.07 -0.23
N PRO A 246 -21.22 8.60 -1.02
CA PRO A 246 -21.44 8.10 -2.37
C PRO A 246 -20.25 8.46 -3.26
N VAL A 247 -19.81 7.51 -4.08
CA VAL A 247 -18.85 7.76 -5.16
C VAL A 247 -19.66 7.99 -6.42
N SER A 248 -19.67 9.23 -6.91
CA SER A 248 -20.29 9.54 -8.19
C SER A 248 -19.24 9.36 -9.26
N ALA A 249 -19.40 8.38 -10.15
CA ALA A 249 -18.62 8.33 -11.38
C ALA A 249 -18.87 9.65 -12.14
N GLY A 250 -17.81 10.43 -12.32
CA GLY A 250 -17.85 11.71 -13.05
C GLY A 250 -18.14 11.53 -14.54
#